data_AF-A0A1X7T9T9-F1
#
_entry.id   AF-A0A1X7T9T9-F1
#
_cell.length_a   1.000
_cell.length_b   1.000
_cell.length_c   1.000
_cell.angle_alpha   90.00
_cell.angle_beta   90.00
_cell.angle_gamma   90.00
#
_symmetry.space_group_name_H-M   'P 1'
#
loop_
_entity.id
_entity.type
_entity.pdbx_description
1 polymer ?
#
loop_
_entity_poly.entity_id
_entity_poly.type
_entity_poly.pdbx_seq_one_letter_code
_entity_poly.pdbx_strand_id
1 'polypeptide(L)'
;MCSICVYRDKRLRHHLAQRYDSRRGVFDWDYHMKLQEMVPLIRNDEYIQWREEGVAFHLRDDAPYDISNRTLANGALLHNRDGDLVGQRGYWGDVVTSPFIAFGSYCDDERMLKKANDKYVKSSQEISQHNVYSMFELLFTGTSSSSSNPDSGIEEITNDTIGRLIDGSVRVTLLPLNSATELGKKSKYEKLFHCAFFSNSMIHHLTSVNGLDRVMNERCLLICETARFILDLRKENKDEYLKKVMQMALAIGFKSSQVETDASNTLLFTLS
;
A
#
# COMPACT_ATOMS: atom_id res chain seq x y z
N MET A 1 4.25 8.15 -27.40
CA MET A 1 3.90 7.22 -26.32
C MET A 1 4.49 7.74 -25.02
N CYS A 2 3.68 7.78 -23.97
CA CYS A 2 4.03 8.24 -22.63
C CYS A 2 5.21 7.38 -22.07
N SER A 3 6.30 7.99 -21.60
CA SER A 3 7.54 7.26 -21.25
C SER A 3 7.35 6.18 -20.16
N ILE A 4 6.42 6.42 -19.24
CA ILE A 4 6.04 5.47 -18.18
C ILE A 4 5.41 4.19 -18.74
N CYS A 5 4.58 4.30 -19.78
CA CYS A 5 3.90 3.15 -20.39
C CYS A 5 4.92 2.19 -21.00
N VAL A 6 5.97 2.72 -21.64
CA VAL A 6 7.06 1.90 -22.20
C VAL A 6 7.82 1.17 -21.09
N TYR A 7 8.13 1.86 -19.98
CA TYR A 7 8.83 1.22 -18.87
C TYR A 7 7.98 0.18 -18.14
N ARG A 8 6.69 0.46 -17.96
CA ARG A 8 5.73 -0.48 -17.38
C ARG A 8 5.56 -1.70 -18.28
N ASP A 9 5.44 -1.51 -19.59
CA ASP A 9 5.36 -2.60 -20.57
C ASP A 9 6.60 -3.51 -20.51
N LYS A 10 7.80 -2.92 -20.47
CA LYS A 10 9.05 -3.68 -20.29
C LYS A 10 9.04 -4.51 -19.00
N ARG A 11 8.57 -3.93 -17.88
CA ARG A 11 8.44 -4.65 -16.61
C ARG A 11 7.41 -5.78 -16.71
N LEU A 12 6.29 -5.55 -17.38
CA LEU A 12 5.24 -6.55 -17.58
C LEU A 12 5.71 -7.71 -18.46
N ARG A 13 6.45 -7.43 -19.55
CA ARG A 13 7.12 -8.44 -20.39
C ARG A 13 8.12 -9.26 -19.60
N HIS A 14 8.93 -8.61 -18.77
CA HIS A 14 9.88 -9.31 -17.91
C HIS A 14 9.17 -10.22 -16.90
N HIS A 15 8.11 -9.72 -16.26
CA HIS A 15 7.34 -10.47 -15.27
C HIS A 15 6.57 -11.67 -15.87
N LEU A 16 5.92 -11.49 -17.02
CA LEU A 16 5.12 -12.55 -17.65
C LEU A 16 5.91 -13.50 -18.55
N ALA A 17 7.08 -13.06 -19.02
CA ALA A 17 7.93 -13.79 -19.96
C ALA A 17 7.12 -14.30 -21.18
N GLN A 18 7.19 -15.61 -21.48
CA GLN A 18 6.50 -16.23 -22.61
C GLN A 18 4.97 -16.07 -22.56
N ARG A 19 4.40 -15.81 -21.38
CA ARG A 19 2.96 -15.67 -21.20
C ARG A 19 2.46 -14.24 -21.50
N TYR A 20 3.34 -13.32 -21.88
CA TYR A 20 2.99 -11.92 -22.13
C TYR A 20 1.98 -11.77 -23.29
N ASP A 21 2.13 -12.58 -24.35
CA ASP A 21 1.22 -12.51 -25.50
C ASP A 21 -0.19 -13.01 -25.14
N SER A 22 -0.29 -13.89 -24.15
CA SER A 22 -1.55 -14.40 -23.56
C SER A 22 -1.89 -13.74 -22.22
N ARG A 23 -1.39 -12.53 -21.95
CA ARG A 23 -1.44 -11.91 -20.61
C ARG A 23 -2.84 -11.75 -20.01
N ARG A 24 -3.86 -11.45 -20.82
CA ARG A 24 -5.24 -11.33 -20.30
C ARG A 24 -5.72 -12.62 -19.62
N GLY A 25 -5.39 -13.78 -20.20
CA GLY A 25 -5.70 -15.07 -19.58
C GLY A 25 -4.90 -15.31 -18.30
N VAL A 26 -3.66 -14.82 -18.22
CA VAL A 26 -2.87 -14.86 -16.99
C VAL A 26 -3.48 -13.97 -15.91
N PHE A 27 -3.94 -12.78 -16.27
CA PHE A 27 -4.56 -11.84 -15.33
C PHE A 27 -5.86 -12.40 -14.77
N ASP A 28 -6.70 -12.98 -15.63
CA ASP A 28 -7.93 -13.63 -15.21
C ASP A 28 -7.66 -14.80 -14.25
N TRP A 29 -6.67 -15.62 -14.58
CA TRP A 29 -6.25 -16.73 -13.72
C TRP A 29 -5.70 -16.22 -12.37
N ASP A 30 -4.83 -15.22 -12.37
CA ASP A 30 -4.27 -14.63 -11.14
C ASP A 30 -5.38 -14.05 -10.26
N TYR A 31 -6.40 -13.40 -10.85
CA TYR A 31 -7.54 -12.90 -10.11
C TYR A 31 -8.29 -14.03 -9.40
N HIS A 32 -8.76 -15.04 -10.14
CA HIS A 32 -9.59 -16.10 -9.59
C HIS A 32 -8.83 -16.98 -8.60
N MET A 33 -7.56 -17.25 -8.86
CA MET A 33 -6.76 -18.20 -8.07
C MET A 33 -6.05 -17.56 -6.88
N LYS A 34 -5.79 -16.24 -6.92
CA LYS A 34 -5.00 -15.57 -5.88
C LYS A 34 -5.79 -14.46 -5.19
N LEU A 35 -6.51 -13.60 -5.92
CA LEU A 35 -7.06 -12.36 -5.36
C LEU A 35 -8.50 -12.48 -4.86
N GLN A 36 -9.38 -13.16 -5.60
CA GLN A 36 -10.83 -13.12 -5.40
C GLN A 36 -11.26 -13.54 -3.99
N GLU A 37 -10.70 -14.64 -3.48
CA GLU A 37 -11.00 -15.13 -2.14
C GLU A 37 -10.46 -14.19 -1.06
N MET A 38 -9.29 -13.60 -1.28
CA MET A 38 -8.65 -12.70 -0.32
C MET A 38 -9.35 -11.34 -0.23
N VAL A 39 -9.87 -10.83 -1.35
CA VAL A 39 -10.51 -9.51 -1.44
C VAL A 39 -11.68 -9.57 -2.44
N PRO A 40 -12.86 -10.06 -2.02
CA PRO A 40 -14.00 -10.23 -2.91
C PRO A 40 -14.65 -8.91 -3.36
N LEU A 41 -14.25 -7.78 -2.76
CA LEU A 41 -14.73 -6.43 -3.10
C LEU A 41 -14.17 -5.90 -4.42
N ILE A 42 -12.99 -6.37 -4.80
CA ILE A 42 -12.35 -5.96 -6.06
C ILE A 42 -12.94 -6.81 -7.17
N ARG A 43 -13.46 -6.17 -8.23
CA ARG A 43 -14.00 -6.91 -9.36
C ARG A 43 -12.90 -7.33 -10.36
N ASN A 44 -13.18 -8.39 -11.11
CA ASN A 44 -12.27 -8.95 -12.11
C ASN A 44 -11.93 -7.93 -13.21
N ASP A 45 -12.92 -7.17 -13.68
CA ASP A 45 -12.75 -6.10 -14.67
C ASP A 45 -11.76 -5.03 -14.20
N GLU A 46 -11.91 -4.56 -12.96
CA GLU A 46 -11.01 -3.56 -12.36
C GLU A 46 -9.58 -4.08 -12.25
N TYR A 47 -9.41 -5.34 -11.85
CA TYR A 47 -8.10 -5.97 -11.76
C TYR A 47 -7.43 -6.13 -13.12
N ILE A 48 -8.14 -6.66 -14.12
CA ILE A 48 -7.61 -6.85 -15.47
C ILE A 48 -7.26 -5.49 -16.09
N GLN A 49 -8.14 -4.50 -15.95
CA GLN A 49 -7.91 -3.15 -16.48
C GLN A 49 -6.67 -2.52 -15.85
N TRP A 50 -6.51 -2.58 -14.53
CA TRP A 50 -5.29 -2.12 -13.86
C TRP A 50 -4.04 -2.81 -14.42
N ARG A 51 -4.08 -4.13 -14.61
CA ARG A 51 -2.92 -4.88 -15.10
C ARG A 51 -2.58 -4.57 -16.55
N GLU A 52 -3.57 -4.33 -17.40
CA GLU A 52 -3.36 -3.87 -18.78
C GLU A 52 -2.83 -2.41 -18.81
N GLU A 53 -3.56 -1.47 -18.21
CA GLU A 53 -3.40 -0.04 -18.45
C GLU A 53 -2.50 0.65 -17.42
N GLY A 54 -2.49 0.14 -16.18
CA GLY A 54 -1.79 0.78 -15.06
C GLY A 54 -2.53 1.99 -14.48
N VAL A 55 -3.84 2.09 -14.70
CA VAL A 55 -4.73 3.11 -14.12
C VAL A 55 -5.71 2.42 -13.17
N ALA A 56 -5.63 2.74 -11.87
CA ALA A 56 -6.43 2.07 -10.84
C ALA A 56 -7.76 2.76 -10.59
N PHE A 57 -7.76 4.09 -10.65
CA PHE A 57 -8.92 4.93 -10.38
C PHE A 57 -9.15 5.86 -11.58
N HIS A 58 -10.31 5.71 -12.21
CA HIS A 58 -10.68 6.48 -13.39
C HIS A 58 -11.50 7.72 -13.00
N LEU A 59 -11.07 8.91 -13.42
CA LEU A 59 -11.83 10.13 -13.15
C LEU A 59 -13.16 10.16 -13.94
N ARG A 60 -13.08 9.77 -15.21
CA ARG A 60 -14.20 9.58 -16.14
C ARG A 60 -13.82 8.47 -17.13
N ASP A 61 -14.82 7.78 -17.68
CA ASP A 61 -14.61 6.69 -18.66
C ASP A 61 -13.90 7.18 -19.94
N ASP A 62 -14.05 8.46 -20.29
CA ASP A 62 -13.50 9.11 -21.48
C ASP A 62 -12.27 9.99 -21.19
N ALA A 63 -11.79 10.01 -19.95
CA ALA A 63 -10.68 10.89 -19.56
C ALA A 63 -9.38 10.48 -20.27
N PRO A 64 -8.71 11.41 -20.99
CA PRO A 64 -7.41 11.11 -21.58
C PRO A 64 -6.33 11.06 -20.49
N TYR A 65 -5.72 9.88 -20.28
CA TYR A 65 -4.54 9.70 -19.42
C TYR A 65 -3.24 9.88 -20.20
N ASP A 66 -3.05 11.07 -20.77
CA ASP A 66 -1.93 11.38 -21.67
C ASP A 66 -0.65 11.83 -20.93
N ILE A 67 -0.78 12.33 -19.70
CA ILE A 67 0.34 12.79 -18.86
C ILE A 67 0.84 11.67 -17.92
N SER A 68 2.13 11.31 -18.02
CA SER A 68 2.75 10.37 -17.09
C SER A 68 2.81 10.93 -15.67
N ASN A 69 2.51 10.10 -14.67
CA ASN A 69 3.05 10.32 -13.34
C ASN A 69 4.56 10.04 -13.31
N ARG A 70 5.37 11.10 -13.25
CA ARG A 70 6.83 11.01 -13.29
C ARG A 70 7.43 10.43 -12.00
N THR A 71 6.72 10.45 -10.88
CA THR A 71 7.23 9.92 -9.60
C THR A 71 7.39 8.40 -9.63
N LEU A 72 6.66 7.71 -10.51
CA LEU A 72 6.77 6.26 -10.72
C LEU A 72 7.90 5.86 -11.69
N ALA A 73 8.50 6.84 -12.39
CA ALA A 73 9.63 6.65 -13.30
C ALA A 73 10.97 7.02 -12.64
N ASN A 74 11.48 6.14 -11.79
CA ASN A 74 12.73 6.36 -11.07
C ASN A 74 13.95 5.74 -11.79
N GLY A 75 15.15 6.20 -11.45
CA GLY A 75 16.41 5.56 -11.80
C GLY A 75 16.83 4.58 -10.71
N ALA A 76 17.27 3.38 -11.07
CA ALA A 76 17.94 2.46 -10.16
C ALA A 76 19.28 2.02 -10.74
N LEU A 77 20.25 1.76 -9.87
CA LEU A 77 21.49 1.12 -10.26
C LEU A 77 21.23 -0.39 -10.34
N LEU A 78 21.40 -0.96 -11.54
CA LEU A 78 21.24 -2.39 -11.77
C LEU A 78 22.55 -2.96 -12.27
N HIS A 79 22.84 -4.19 -11.86
CA HIS A 79 23.95 -4.93 -12.44
C HIS A 79 23.59 -5.29 -13.89
N ASN A 80 24.46 -4.93 -14.83
CA ASN A 80 24.38 -5.41 -16.21
C ASN A 80 24.78 -6.90 -16.27
N ARG A 81 24.73 -7.49 -17.47
CA ARG A 81 25.13 -8.89 -17.68
C ARG A 81 26.63 -9.13 -17.39
N ASP A 82 27.43 -8.08 -17.43
CA ASP A 82 28.87 -8.10 -17.22
C ASP A 82 29.27 -7.83 -15.75
N GLY A 83 28.29 -7.55 -14.87
CA GLY A 83 28.49 -7.30 -13.44
C GLY A 83 28.68 -5.82 -13.05
N ASP A 84 28.65 -4.88 -13.99
CA ASP A 84 28.77 -3.45 -13.70
C ASP A 84 27.45 -2.84 -13.22
N LEU A 85 27.51 -1.94 -12.25
CA LEU A 85 26.38 -1.12 -11.80
C LEU A 85 26.10 -0.01 -12.81
N VAL A 86 25.01 -0.15 -13.56
CA VAL A 86 24.56 0.83 -14.54
C VAL A 86 23.25 1.45 -14.07
N GLY A 87 23.17 2.78 -14.11
CA GLY A 87 21.93 3.51 -13.86
C GLY A 87 20.92 3.27 -14.97
N GLN A 88 19.82 2.59 -14.65
CA GLN A 88 18.70 2.37 -15.56
C GLN A 88 17.46 3.08 -15.06
N ARG A 89 16.81 3.83 -15.96
CA ARG A 89 15.49 4.39 -15.70
C ARG A 89 14.42 3.37 -16.04
N GLY A 90 13.45 3.21 -15.15
CA GLY A 90 12.40 2.21 -15.29
C GLY A 90 11.14 2.54 -14.49
N TYR A 91 10.17 1.64 -14.58
CA TYR A 91 8.96 1.66 -13.77
C TYR A 91 9.20 0.78 -12.55
N TRP A 92 9.05 1.38 -11.37
CA TRP A 92 9.32 0.72 -10.09
C TRP A 92 8.06 0.49 -9.24
N GLY A 93 6.89 0.79 -9.79
CA GLY A 93 5.62 0.43 -9.17
C GLY A 93 5.26 -1.05 -9.33
N ASP A 94 4.16 -1.42 -8.70
CA ASP A 94 3.58 -2.75 -8.82
C ASP A 94 2.81 -2.90 -10.14
N VAL A 95 2.87 -4.09 -10.75
CA VAL A 95 2.18 -4.46 -12.00
C VAL A 95 1.24 -5.66 -11.83
N VAL A 96 1.18 -6.19 -10.61
CA VAL A 96 0.41 -7.37 -10.22
C VAL A 96 -0.70 -6.94 -9.27
N THR A 97 -0.33 -6.21 -8.21
CA THR A 97 -1.24 -5.72 -7.19
C THR A 97 -1.53 -4.23 -7.39
N SER A 98 -2.79 -3.82 -7.30
CA SER A 98 -3.20 -2.43 -7.51
C SER A 98 -3.33 -1.65 -6.21
N PRO A 99 -3.24 -0.30 -6.27
CA PRO A 99 -3.57 0.58 -5.16
C PRO A 99 -4.96 0.40 -4.54
N PHE A 100 -5.94 -0.17 -5.24
CA PHE A 100 -7.25 -0.46 -4.64
C PHE A 100 -7.17 -1.43 -3.45
N ILE A 101 -6.07 -2.18 -3.29
CA ILE A 101 -5.88 -3.00 -2.09
C ILE A 101 -5.71 -2.15 -0.83
N ALA A 102 -5.16 -0.93 -0.94
CA ALA A 102 -4.93 -0.08 0.22
C ALA A 102 -6.23 0.52 0.78
N PHE A 103 -7.18 0.84 -0.10
CA PHE A 103 -8.37 1.63 0.26
C PHE A 103 -9.69 1.01 -0.16
N GLY A 104 -9.70 0.04 -1.07
CA GLY A 104 -10.90 -0.60 -1.62
C GLY A 104 -11.09 -2.06 -1.20
N SER A 105 -10.16 -2.62 -0.42
CA SER A 105 -10.23 -4.02 0.03
C SER A 105 -11.10 -4.24 1.26
N TYR A 106 -11.58 -3.16 1.87
CA TYR A 106 -12.32 -3.15 3.13
C TYR A 106 -13.22 -1.92 3.16
N CYS A 107 -14.32 -1.95 3.91
CA CYS A 107 -15.13 -0.77 4.21
C CYS A 107 -15.92 -1.03 5.50
N ASP A 108 -15.95 -0.06 6.41
CA ASP A 108 -16.76 -0.13 7.63
C ASP A 108 -18.26 0.11 7.35
N ASP A 109 -18.60 0.85 6.29
CA ASP A 109 -19.99 1.18 5.96
C ASP A 109 -20.66 0.02 5.19
N GLU A 110 -21.55 -0.71 5.87
CA GLU A 110 -22.34 -1.79 5.29
C GLU A 110 -23.15 -1.37 4.05
N ARG A 111 -23.49 -0.08 3.91
CA ARG A 111 -24.22 0.44 2.74
C ARG A 111 -23.38 0.32 1.47
N MET A 112 -22.06 0.42 1.58
CA MET A 112 -21.11 0.26 0.48
C MET A 112 -20.92 -1.21 0.11
N LEU A 113 -21.28 -2.14 1.01
CA LEU A 113 -21.10 -3.58 0.86
C LEU A 113 -22.34 -4.31 0.30
N LYS A 114 -23.33 -3.56 -0.20
CA LYS A 114 -24.55 -4.14 -0.81
C LYS A 114 -24.20 -4.97 -2.04
N LYS A 115 -24.86 -6.14 -2.16
CA LYS A 115 -24.73 -7.05 -3.30
C LYS A 115 -26.00 -7.08 -4.14
N ALA A 116 -25.83 -7.21 -5.45
CA ALA A 116 -26.88 -7.54 -6.41
C ALA A 116 -26.33 -8.62 -7.36
N ASN A 117 -27.09 -9.70 -7.58
CA ASN A 117 -26.66 -10.86 -8.38
C ASN A 117 -25.29 -11.40 -7.94
N ASP A 118 -25.10 -11.59 -6.63
CA ASP A 118 -23.85 -12.05 -5.99
C ASP A 118 -22.60 -11.19 -6.23
N LYS A 119 -22.75 -10.00 -6.82
CA LYS A 119 -21.68 -9.02 -7.03
C LYS A 119 -21.91 -7.78 -6.18
N TYR A 120 -20.83 -7.18 -5.69
CA TYR A 120 -20.90 -5.89 -5.02
C TYR A 120 -21.37 -4.82 -6.00
N VAL A 121 -22.35 -4.02 -5.58
CA VAL A 121 -22.91 -2.94 -6.38
C VAL A 121 -21.89 -1.83 -6.56
N LYS A 122 -21.16 -1.52 -5.49
CA LYS A 122 -20.12 -0.48 -5.48
C LYS A 122 -18.79 -1.03 -5.97
N SER A 123 -18.12 -0.26 -6.82
CA SER A 123 -16.77 -0.54 -7.31
C SER A 123 -15.71 -0.36 -6.23
N SER A 124 -14.55 -0.96 -6.42
CA SER A 124 -13.39 -0.74 -5.54
C SER A 124 -12.96 0.74 -5.53
N GLN A 125 -13.20 1.47 -6.62
CA GLN A 125 -12.99 2.91 -6.71
C GLN A 125 -13.95 3.69 -5.80
N GLU A 126 -15.27 3.43 -5.88
CA GLU A 126 -16.25 4.12 -5.02
C GLU A 126 -15.99 3.82 -3.54
N ILE A 127 -15.64 2.58 -3.21
CA ILE A 127 -15.26 2.18 -1.85
C ILE A 127 -14.00 2.94 -1.41
N SER A 128 -12.97 2.98 -2.25
CA SER A 128 -11.73 3.71 -1.96
C SER A 128 -11.98 5.19 -1.72
N GLN A 129 -12.82 5.81 -2.56
CA GLN A 129 -13.19 7.21 -2.42
C GLN A 129 -13.92 7.47 -1.10
N HIS A 130 -14.91 6.64 -0.77
CA HIS A 130 -15.64 6.74 0.50
C HIS A 130 -14.71 6.63 1.70
N ASN A 131 -13.87 5.59 1.74
CA ASN A 131 -12.94 5.37 2.85
C ASN A 131 -11.93 6.51 3.00
N VAL A 132 -11.40 7.03 1.89
CA VAL A 132 -10.47 8.19 1.92
C VAL A 132 -11.16 9.43 2.45
N TYR A 133 -12.41 9.69 2.04
CA TYR A 133 -13.18 10.81 2.59
C TYR A 133 -13.53 10.64 4.06
N SER A 134 -13.93 9.45 4.50
CA SER A 134 -14.17 9.18 5.92
C SER A 134 -12.90 9.37 6.76
N MET A 135 -11.73 8.98 6.24
CA MET A 135 -10.45 9.25 6.91
C MET A 135 -10.17 10.76 7.01
N PHE A 136 -10.40 11.52 5.94
CA PHE A 136 -10.24 12.97 5.99
C PHE A 136 -11.22 13.62 6.97
N GLU A 137 -12.49 13.21 6.96
CA GLU A 137 -13.50 13.73 7.87
C GLU A 137 -13.15 13.44 9.33
N LEU A 138 -12.67 12.23 9.64
CA LEU A 138 -12.15 11.89 10.96
C LEU A 138 -10.98 12.80 11.37
N LEU A 139 -10.07 13.11 10.43
CA LEU A 139 -8.98 14.05 10.68
C LEU A 139 -9.46 15.50 10.88
N PHE A 140 -10.52 15.92 10.19
CA PHE A 140 -11.09 17.28 10.30
C PHE A 140 -11.91 17.49 11.57
N THR A 141 -12.74 16.51 11.93
CA THR A 141 -13.76 16.64 12.97
C THR A 141 -13.38 15.96 14.28
N GLY A 142 -12.43 15.01 14.24
CA GLY A 142 -12.13 14.11 15.35
C GLY A 142 -13.20 13.04 15.57
N THR A 143 -14.21 12.94 14.70
CA THR A 143 -15.32 11.99 14.82
C THR A 143 -15.55 11.21 13.53
N SER A 144 -15.91 9.92 13.65
CA SER A 144 -16.26 9.10 12.49
C SER A 144 -17.74 9.28 12.15
N SER A 145 -18.05 9.82 10.97
CA SER A 145 -19.43 10.08 10.52
C SER A 145 -20.05 8.87 9.82
N SER A 146 -20.06 7.71 10.46
CA SER A 146 -20.78 6.52 9.97
C SER A 146 -22.32 6.68 9.94
N SER A 147 -22.83 7.89 10.15
CA SER A 147 -24.24 8.19 10.44
C SER A 147 -24.85 9.33 9.61
N SER A 148 -24.13 9.96 8.66
CA SER A 148 -24.74 10.91 7.72
C SER A 148 -25.55 10.18 6.62
N ASN A 149 -26.60 10.84 6.11
CA ASN A 149 -27.54 10.27 5.15
C ASN A 149 -26.83 9.89 3.83
N PRO A 150 -27.20 8.77 3.18
CA PRO A 150 -26.58 8.35 1.92
C PRO A 150 -26.87 9.27 0.73
N ASP A 151 -27.93 10.09 0.81
CA ASP A 151 -28.31 11.07 -0.22
C ASP A 151 -27.77 12.48 0.03
N SER A 152 -27.24 12.76 1.23
CA SER A 152 -26.32 13.89 1.36
C SER A 152 -25.02 13.42 0.75
N GLY A 153 -24.85 13.67 -0.55
CA GLY A 153 -23.56 13.48 -1.21
C GLY A 153 -22.47 14.02 -0.28
N ILE A 154 -21.40 13.23 -0.11
CA ILE A 154 -20.22 13.68 0.64
C ILE A 154 -19.91 15.07 0.10
N GLU A 155 -20.06 16.12 0.92
CA GLU A 155 -19.68 17.47 0.51
C GLU A 155 -18.28 17.35 -0.04
N GLU A 156 -18.11 17.72 -1.31
CA GLU A 156 -16.86 17.51 -2.03
C GLU A 156 -15.76 18.15 -1.19
N ILE A 157 -14.89 17.32 -0.60
CA ILE A 157 -13.79 17.83 0.22
C ILE A 157 -12.88 18.56 -0.76
N THR A 158 -13.03 19.87 -0.81
CA THR A 158 -12.32 20.69 -1.78
C THR A 158 -10.82 20.64 -1.50
N ASN A 159 -10.01 20.89 -2.53
CA ASN A 159 -8.56 21.05 -2.37
C ASN A 159 -8.20 22.14 -1.34
N ASP A 160 -9.06 23.14 -1.16
CA ASP A 160 -8.91 24.17 -0.12
C ASP A 160 -9.07 23.57 1.29
N THR A 161 -10.10 22.75 1.50
CA THR A 161 -10.32 22.03 2.75
C THR A 161 -9.12 21.13 3.09
N ILE A 162 -8.62 20.35 2.12
CA ILE A 162 -7.41 19.52 2.29
C ILE A 162 -6.17 20.39 2.56
N GLY A 163 -6.03 21.50 1.83
CA GLY A 163 -4.94 22.46 2.02
C GLY A 163 -4.90 23.00 3.45
N ARG A 164 -6.05 23.35 4.03
CA ARG A 164 -6.17 23.83 5.41
C ARG A 164 -5.85 22.78 6.47
N LEU A 165 -6.03 21.48 6.18
CA LEU A 165 -5.59 20.39 7.08
C LEU A 165 -4.06 20.32 7.17
N ILE A 166 -3.41 20.49 6.01
CA ILE A 166 -1.94 20.43 5.88
C ILE A 166 -1.30 21.71 6.41
N ASP A 167 -1.99 22.85 6.28
CA ASP A 167 -1.49 24.16 6.69
C ASP A 167 -1.52 24.32 8.22
N GLY A 168 -0.42 23.91 8.87
CA GLY A 168 -0.09 24.22 10.27
C GLY A 168 -0.18 23.07 11.26
N SER A 169 -0.98 22.04 10.98
CA SER A 169 -1.18 20.91 11.92
C SER A 169 -0.31 19.69 11.62
N VAL A 170 0.17 19.53 10.38
CA VAL A 170 0.94 18.37 9.95
C VAL A 170 2.27 18.81 9.33
N ARG A 171 3.38 18.36 9.92
CA ARG A 171 4.72 18.60 9.37
C ARG A 171 5.30 17.32 8.79
N VAL A 172 5.39 17.25 7.46
CA VAL A 172 6.04 16.14 6.76
C VAL A 172 7.53 16.42 6.61
N THR A 173 8.37 15.49 7.06
CA THR A 173 9.84 15.58 6.91
C THR A 173 10.32 14.37 6.11
N LEU A 174 10.84 14.61 4.91
CA LEU A 174 11.45 13.56 4.09
C LEU A 174 12.91 13.36 4.51
N LEU A 175 13.28 12.11 4.79
CA LEU A 175 14.64 11.74 5.18
C LEU A 175 15.31 10.94 4.06
N PRO A 176 16.63 11.09 3.84
CA PRO A 176 17.40 10.19 2.99
C PRO A 176 17.25 8.72 3.41
N LEU A 177 17.29 7.79 2.45
CA LEU A 177 17.05 6.34 2.67
C LEU A 177 17.95 5.71 3.75
N ASN A 178 19.19 6.19 3.87
CA ASN A 178 20.18 5.72 4.85
C ASN A 178 19.99 6.31 6.26
N SER A 179 19.09 7.28 6.44
CA SER A 179 18.94 8.02 7.69
C SER A 179 18.49 7.16 8.85
N ALA A 180 17.73 6.08 8.59
CA ALA A 180 17.18 5.20 9.62
C ALA A 180 18.27 4.71 10.57
N THR A 181 19.41 4.25 10.04
CA THR A 181 20.56 3.74 10.82
C THR A 181 21.24 4.77 11.72
N GLU A 182 21.01 6.06 11.45
CA GLU A 182 21.63 7.19 12.17
C GLU A 182 20.65 7.84 13.16
N LEU A 183 19.38 7.43 13.19
CA LEU A 183 18.36 8.04 14.06
C LEU A 183 18.72 7.88 15.54
N GLY A 184 19.08 6.66 15.97
CA GLY A 184 19.42 6.36 17.36
C GLY A 184 20.69 7.03 17.89
N LYS A 185 21.49 7.64 17.00
CA LYS A 185 22.71 8.39 17.39
C LYS A 185 22.43 9.85 17.74
N LYS A 186 21.23 10.36 17.43
CA LYS A 186 20.87 11.77 17.58
C LYS A 186 19.90 11.93 18.73
N SER A 187 20.34 12.57 19.82
CA SER A 187 19.54 12.81 21.04
C SER A 187 18.21 13.52 20.78
N LYS A 188 18.13 14.37 19.75
CA LYS A 188 16.87 15.04 19.35
C LYS A 188 15.72 14.10 18.95
N TYR A 189 16.01 12.82 18.69
CA TYR A 189 15.00 11.81 18.36
C TYR A 189 14.70 10.87 19.52
N GLU A 190 15.34 11.05 20.67
CA GLU A 190 15.12 10.20 21.85
C GLU A 190 13.66 10.24 22.28
N LYS A 191 13.04 9.04 22.38
CA LYS A 191 11.63 8.82 22.75
C LYS A 191 10.60 9.65 21.96
N LEU A 192 10.95 10.10 20.75
CA LEU A 192 10.12 11.02 19.95
C LEU A 192 8.95 10.30 19.25
N PHE A 193 9.15 9.07 18.79
CA PHE A 193 8.21 8.41 17.89
C PHE A 193 7.17 7.60 18.67
N HIS A 194 5.90 7.96 18.53
CA HIS A 194 4.76 7.24 19.14
C HIS A 194 4.20 6.13 18.24
N CYS A 195 4.59 6.13 16.97
CA CYS A 195 4.22 5.12 16.00
C CYS A 195 5.38 4.91 15.02
N ALA A 196 5.64 3.66 14.67
CA ALA A 196 6.59 3.28 13.63
C ALA A 196 5.93 2.32 12.66
N PHE A 197 6.00 2.62 11.37
CA PHE A 197 5.48 1.76 10.31
C PHE A 197 6.63 1.20 9.47
N PHE A 198 6.67 -0.11 9.31
CA PHE A 198 7.61 -0.80 8.42
C PHE A 198 6.83 -1.51 7.31
N SER A 199 7.06 -1.09 6.08
CA SER A 199 6.58 -1.81 4.90
C SER A 199 7.22 -3.19 4.79
N ASN A 200 6.59 -4.10 4.06
CA ASN A 200 7.11 -5.46 3.92
C ASN A 200 8.51 -5.50 3.27
N SER A 201 8.79 -4.55 2.38
CA SER A 201 10.08 -4.41 1.70
C SER A 201 11.21 -3.91 2.61
N MET A 202 10.86 -3.25 3.72
CA MET A 202 11.81 -2.58 4.62
C MET A 202 11.93 -3.25 6.00
N ILE A 203 11.26 -4.39 6.21
CA ILE A 203 11.21 -5.02 7.53
C ILE A 203 12.58 -5.47 8.05
N HIS A 204 13.52 -5.76 7.15
CA HIS A 204 14.89 -6.12 7.49
C HIS A 204 15.65 -4.98 8.21
N HIS A 205 15.18 -3.73 8.11
CA HIS A 205 15.73 -2.62 8.88
C HIS A 205 15.28 -2.62 10.34
N LEU A 206 14.23 -3.35 10.72
CA LEU A 206 13.70 -3.37 12.09
C LEU A 206 14.78 -3.71 13.12
N THR A 207 15.65 -4.67 12.79
CA THR A 207 16.78 -5.09 13.64
C THR A 207 18.11 -4.43 13.27
N SER A 208 18.20 -3.84 12.07
CA SER A 208 19.43 -3.20 11.58
C SER A 208 19.56 -1.74 12.02
N VAL A 209 18.47 -1.11 12.46
CA VAL A 209 18.50 0.26 12.97
C VAL A 209 19.05 0.25 14.40
N ASN A 210 20.32 0.63 14.53
CA ASN A 210 20.95 0.83 15.83
C ASN A 210 20.21 1.91 16.63
N GLY A 211 19.75 1.55 17.84
CA GLY A 211 19.07 2.47 18.74
C GLY A 211 17.63 2.79 18.34
N LEU A 212 16.95 1.89 17.60
CA LEU A 212 15.53 2.05 17.27
C LEU A 212 14.67 2.13 18.54
N ASP A 213 14.98 1.30 19.54
CA ASP A 213 14.42 1.31 20.89
C ASP A 213 14.57 2.68 21.58
N ARG A 214 15.68 3.38 21.37
CA ARG A 214 15.96 4.69 21.99
C ARG A 214 15.13 5.82 21.42
N VAL A 215 14.76 5.74 20.13
CA VAL A 215 13.98 6.79 19.47
C VAL A 215 12.48 6.58 19.59
N MET A 216 12.07 5.35 19.92
CA MET A 216 10.69 4.99 20.18
C MET A 216 10.25 5.44 21.56
N ASN A 217 9.04 5.99 21.63
CA ASN A 217 8.39 6.32 22.89
C ASN A 217 8.00 5.04 23.64
N GLU A 218 7.85 5.11 24.96
CA GLU A 218 7.44 3.96 25.81
C GLU A 218 6.06 3.40 25.40
N ARG A 219 5.19 4.24 24.81
CA ARG A 219 3.88 3.83 24.28
C ARG A 219 3.88 3.66 22.77
N CYS A 220 5.05 3.43 22.16
CA CYS A 220 5.15 3.31 20.71
C CYS A 220 4.34 2.13 20.19
N LEU A 221 3.49 2.39 19.19
CA LEU A 221 2.86 1.37 18.36
C LEU A 221 3.79 1.03 17.18
N LEU A 222 4.21 -0.22 17.08
CA LEU A 222 4.93 -0.73 15.92
C LEU A 222 3.95 -1.45 15.00
N ILE A 223 3.92 -1.02 13.74
CA ILE A 223 3.08 -1.56 12.68
C ILE A 223 4.01 -2.16 11.62
N CYS A 224 3.88 -3.45 11.36
CA CYS A 224 4.65 -4.14 10.33
C CYS A 224 3.71 -4.70 9.26
N GLU A 225 3.91 -4.28 8.02
CA GLU A 225 3.12 -4.77 6.90
C GLU A 225 3.42 -6.25 6.59
N THR A 226 2.37 -7.03 6.34
CA THR A 226 2.49 -8.44 5.98
C THR A 226 2.72 -8.63 4.48
N ALA A 227 3.08 -9.85 4.08
CA ALA A 227 3.19 -10.23 2.68
C ALA A 227 1.85 -10.69 2.07
N ARG A 228 0.72 -10.38 2.71
CA ARG A 228 -0.62 -10.88 2.33
C ARG A 228 -0.94 -10.63 0.86
N PHE A 229 -0.66 -9.43 0.37
CA PHE A 229 -0.96 -9.00 -1.00
C PHE A 229 0.19 -9.13 -1.99
N ILE A 230 1.26 -9.83 -1.61
CA ILE A 230 2.26 -10.30 -2.56
C ILE A 230 1.70 -11.57 -3.21
N LEU A 231 0.96 -11.40 -4.32
CA LEU A 231 0.17 -12.48 -4.95
C LEU A 231 1.03 -13.64 -5.47
N ASP A 232 2.27 -13.37 -5.86
CA ASP A 232 3.19 -14.39 -6.36
C ASP A 232 3.93 -15.15 -5.26
N LEU A 233 3.72 -14.77 -3.99
CA LEU A 233 4.32 -15.46 -2.86
C LEU A 233 3.44 -16.64 -2.45
N ARG A 234 4.06 -17.82 -2.30
CA ARG A 234 3.39 -19.04 -1.82
C ARG A 234 2.98 -18.88 -0.35
N LYS A 235 1.98 -19.67 0.08
CA LYS A 235 1.47 -19.62 1.45
C LYS A 235 2.58 -19.90 2.47
N GLU A 236 3.41 -20.90 2.24
CA GLU A 236 4.48 -21.30 3.17
C GLU A 236 5.50 -20.16 3.36
N ASN A 237 5.80 -19.44 2.28
CA ASN A 237 6.72 -18.29 2.33
C ASN A 237 6.08 -17.09 3.04
N LYS A 238 4.76 -16.89 2.93
CA LYS A 238 4.03 -15.87 3.71
C LYS A 238 4.08 -16.20 5.20
N ASP A 239 3.87 -17.46 5.56
CA ASP A 239 3.88 -17.93 6.94
C ASP A 239 5.29 -17.81 7.57
N GLU A 240 6.34 -18.19 6.82
CA GLU A 240 7.72 -18.01 7.24
C GLU A 240 8.07 -16.52 7.43
N TYR A 241 7.61 -15.67 6.50
CA TYR A 241 7.77 -14.23 6.62
C TYR A 241 7.14 -13.71 7.91
N LEU A 242 5.89 -14.07 8.22
CA LEU A 242 5.21 -13.66 9.46
C LEU A 242 6.00 -14.05 10.71
N LYS A 243 6.44 -15.31 10.80
CA LYS A 243 7.27 -15.82 11.91
C LYS A 243 8.55 -14.99 12.06
N LYS A 244 9.21 -14.66 10.95
CA LYS A 244 10.43 -13.86 10.96
C LYS A 244 10.17 -12.43 11.45
N VAL A 245 9.09 -11.78 11.00
CA VAL A 245 8.72 -10.44 11.47
C VAL A 245 8.47 -10.44 12.98
N MET A 246 7.73 -11.43 13.48
CA MET A 246 7.51 -11.57 14.92
C MET A 246 8.80 -11.75 15.70
N GLN A 247 9.69 -12.65 15.25
CA GLN A 247 10.99 -12.86 15.89
C GLN A 247 11.82 -11.56 15.93
N MET A 248 11.82 -10.79 14.84
CA MET A 248 12.52 -9.50 14.79
C MET A 248 11.93 -8.50 15.79
N ALA A 249 10.61 -8.37 15.86
CA ALA A 249 9.95 -7.46 16.79
C ALA A 249 10.19 -7.86 18.26
N LEU A 250 10.08 -9.14 18.58
CA LEU A 250 10.35 -9.67 19.92
C LEU A 250 11.82 -9.43 20.33
N ALA A 251 12.76 -9.58 19.40
CA ALA A 251 14.19 -9.39 19.65
C ALA A 251 14.55 -7.95 20.06
N ILE A 252 13.73 -6.96 19.67
CA ILE A 252 13.92 -5.54 20.03
C ILE A 252 13.00 -5.08 21.18
N GLY A 253 12.38 -6.02 21.91
CA GLY A 253 11.64 -5.74 23.14
C GLY A 253 10.16 -5.40 22.97
N PHE A 254 9.61 -5.55 21.76
CA PHE A 254 8.17 -5.40 21.51
C PHE A 254 7.41 -6.67 21.88
N LYS A 255 6.12 -6.54 22.21
CA LYS A 255 5.17 -7.64 22.43
C LYS A 255 4.04 -7.53 21.40
N SER A 256 3.58 -8.68 20.90
CA SER A 256 2.43 -8.71 19.98
C SER A 256 1.17 -8.21 20.69
N SER A 257 0.45 -7.29 20.04
CA SER A 257 -0.78 -6.69 20.57
C SER A 257 -2.04 -7.29 19.94
N GLN A 258 -1.92 -8.09 18.88
CA GLN A 258 -3.04 -8.76 18.21
C GLN A 258 -2.89 -10.29 18.21
N VAL A 259 -4.03 -10.97 18.28
CA VAL A 259 -4.15 -12.40 17.99
C VAL A 259 -4.01 -12.57 16.48
N GLU A 260 -3.01 -13.33 16.07
CA GLU A 260 -2.74 -13.67 14.67
C GLU A 260 -4.00 -14.20 13.99
N THR A 261 -4.39 -13.54 12.91
CA THR A 261 -5.22 -14.17 11.88
C THR A 261 -4.45 -14.04 10.58
N ASP A 262 -4.44 -15.12 9.77
CA ASP A 262 -3.96 -15.12 8.37
C ASP A 262 -4.62 -14.00 7.52
N ALA A 263 -5.67 -13.37 8.05
CA ALA A 263 -6.45 -12.31 7.43
C ALA A 263 -5.86 -10.89 7.56
N SER A 264 -4.92 -10.62 8.49
CA SER A 264 -4.48 -9.24 8.75
C SER A 264 -3.43 -8.74 7.74
N ASN A 265 -3.62 -7.51 7.28
CA ASN A 265 -2.67 -6.79 6.42
C ASN A 265 -1.42 -6.32 7.18
N THR A 266 -1.51 -6.23 8.52
CA THR A 266 -0.45 -5.71 9.38
C THR A 266 -0.33 -6.51 10.67
N LEU A 267 0.86 -6.55 11.23
CA LEU A 267 1.13 -7.02 12.59
C LEU A 267 1.33 -5.80 13.48
N LEU A 268 0.67 -5.80 14.65
CA LEU A 268 0.73 -4.72 15.62
C LEU A 268 1.49 -5.18 16.86
N PHE A 269 2.42 -4.34 17.31
CA PHE A 269 3.19 -4.59 18.51
C PHE A 269 3.28 -3.33 19.38
N THR A 270 3.42 -3.53 20.68
CA THR A 270 3.63 -2.47 21.68
C THR A 270 4.91 -2.72 22.47
N LEU A 271 5.59 -1.64 22.87
CA LEU A 271 6.77 -1.77 23.72
C LEU A 271 6.40 -2.36 25.09
N SER A 272 7.32 -3.14 25.66
CA SER A 272 7.18 -3.79 26.97
C SER A 272 7.25 -2.83 28.14
#